data_AF-A0A936WSG0-F1
#
_entry.id   AF-A0A936WSG0-F1
#
_cell.length_a   1.000
_cell.length_b   1.000
_cell.length_c   1.000
_cell.angle_alpha   90.00
_cell.angle_beta   90.00
_cell.angle_gamma   90.00
#
_symmetry.space_group_name_H-M   'P 1'
#
loop_
_entity.id
_entity.type
_entity.pdbx_description
1 polymer ?
#
loop_
_entity_poly.entity_id
_entity_poly.type
_entity_poly.pdbx_seq_one_letter_code
_entity_poly.pdbx_strand_id
1 'polypeptide(L)'
;MSFNADKEKYNVGDKATLIIPSGGSGRALVSLETGSRVLDAVWVELKAKETRHSFIITADMAPNVYAHVTLLQPHAKTVNDLPIRLYGVIPIPVEDAGTHLEPVVNLPKEIAPMCPSAWR
;
A
#
# COMPACT_ATOMS: atom_id res chain seq x y z
N MET A 1 -12.50 -8.65 4.86
CA MET A 1 -11.82 -8.36 6.14
C MET A 1 -11.33 -6.92 6.09
N SER A 2 -11.65 -6.10 7.08
CA SER A 2 -11.05 -4.76 7.22
C SER A 2 -9.75 -4.88 7.99
N PHE A 3 -8.68 -4.29 7.46
CA PHE A 3 -7.40 -4.15 8.11
C PHE A 3 -6.81 -2.83 7.63
N ASN A 4 -5.94 -2.21 8.43
CA ASN A 4 -5.47 -0.86 8.16
C ASN A 4 -3.95 -0.82 8.19
N ALA A 5 -3.38 0.17 7.52
CA ALA A 5 -1.98 0.56 7.71
C ALA A 5 -1.88 1.59 8.85
N ASP A 6 -0.68 1.83 9.39
CA ASP A 6 -0.48 2.77 10.49
C ASP A 6 -0.65 4.25 10.10
N LYS A 7 -0.37 4.57 8.83
CA LYS A 7 -0.57 5.89 8.21
C LYS A 7 -1.41 5.80 6.95
N GLU A 8 -2.01 6.93 6.60
CA GLU A 8 -2.80 7.09 5.37
C GLU A 8 -1.93 7.25 4.13
N LYS A 9 -0.74 7.86 4.25
CA LYS A 9 0.19 8.15 3.15
C LYS A 9 1.64 7.92 3.58
N TYR A 10 2.47 7.42 2.67
CA TYR A 10 3.88 7.13 2.93
C TYR A 10 4.79 7.79 1.90
N ASN A 11 6.01 8.12 2.31
CA ASN A 11 7.08 8.50 1.40
C ASN A 11 7.99 7.30 1.11
N VAL A 12 8.72 7.36 -0.01
CA VAL A 12 9.79 6.40 -0.29
C VAL A 12 10.81 6.40 0.85
N GLY A 13 11.12 5.21 1.39
CA GLY A 13 12.00 5.02 2.55
C GLY A 13 11.27 4.93 3.90
N ASP A 14 9.99 5.27 3.97
CA ASP A 14 9.22 5.11 5.20
C ASP A 14 9.01 3.63 5.55
N LYS A 15 8.88 3.35 6.84
CA LYS A 15 8.48 2.03 7.35
C LYS A 15 6.96 1.99 7.51
N ALA A 16 6.30 1.21 6.68
CA ALA A 16 4.86 0.95 6.78
C ALA A 16 4.60 -0.29 7.65
N THR A 17 3.50 -0.27 8.40
CA THR A 17 3.05 -1.37 9.25
C THR A 17 1.58 -1.69 9.00
N LEU A 18 1.32 -2.91 8.56
CA LEU A 18 -0.02 -3.44 8.41
C LEU A 18 -0.51 -4.01 9.73
N ILE A 19 -1.70 -3.60 10.14
CA ILE A 19 -2.39 -4.06 11.35
C ILE A 19 -3.51 -4.99 10.91
N ILE A 20 -3.24 -6.28 10.95
CA ILE A 20 -4.14 -7.34 10.51
C ILE A 20 -4.87 -7.88 11.73
N PRO A 21 -6.19 -7.66 11.89
CA PRO A 21 -6.95 -8.23 13.00
C PRO A 21 -7.00 -9.76 12.85
N SER A 22 -6.47 -10.49 13.83
CA SER A 22 -6.37 -11.94 13.75
C SER A 22 -7.17 -12.57 14.88
N GLY A 23 -8.19 -13.35 14.50
CA GLY A 23 -9.11 -14.00 15.44
C GLY A 23 -8.60 -15.31 16.05
N GLY A 24 -7.29 -15.57 16.01
CA GLY A 24 -6.71 -16.82 16.50
C GLY A 24 -5.38 -17.20 15.85
N SER A 25 -5.09 -18.50 15.85
CA SER A 25 -3.89 -19.10 15.26
C SER A 25 -4.08 -19.39 13.77
N GLY A 26 -3.05 -19.16 12.96
CA GLY A 26 -3.05 -19.46 11.54
C GLY A 26 -1.91 -18.77 10.81
N ARG A 27 -2.03 -18.66 9.48
CA ARG A 27 -1.05 -17.97 8.64
C ARG A 27 -1.76 -16.95 7.75
N ALA A 28 -1.14 -15.78 7.56
CA ALA A 28 -1.52 -14.81 6.55
C ALA A 28 -0.48 -14.80 5.44
N LEU A 29 -0.93 -14.83 4.18
CA LEU A 29 -0.10 -14.47 3.03
C LEU A 29 -0.32 -12.97 2.78
N VAL A 30 0.75 -12.19 2.92
CA VAL A 30 0.77 -10.76 2.60
C VAL A 30 1.46 -10.60 1.27
N SER A 31 0.74 -10.10 0.27
CA SER A 31 1.23 -9.81 -1.08
C SER A 31 1.17 -8.30 -1.31
N LEU A 32 2.28 -7.71 -1.72
CA LEU A 32 2.35 -6.30 -2.10
C LEU A 32 2.34 -6.24 -3.63
N GLU A 33 1.30 -5.65 -4.19
CA GLU A 33 1.01 -5.70 -5.63
C GLU A 33 0.80 -4.29 -6.18
N THR A 34 1.32 -4.05 -7.36
CA THR A 34 0.97 -2.87 -8.16
C THR A 34 -0.01 -3.30 -9.26
N GLY A 35 -0.53 -2.35 -10.03
CA GLY A 35 -1.48 -2.64 -11.12
C GLY A 35 -0.96 -3.61 -12.20
N SER A 36 0.35 -3.91 -12.24
CA SER A 36 0.97 -4.76 -13.26
C SER A 36 1.78 -5.94 -12.74
N ARG A 37 2.23 -5.93 -11.47
CA ARG A 37 3.10 -6.99 -10.93
C ARG A 37 2.99 -7.14 -9.42
N VAL A 38 3.33 -8.33 -8.94
CA VAL A 38 3.59 -8.59 -7.52
C VAL A 38 5.01 -8.16 -7.20
N LEU A 39 5.17 -7.30 -6.19
CA LEU A 39 6.48 -6.84 -5.70
C LEU A 39 7.06 -7.79 -4.67
N ASP A 40 6.23 -8.24 -3.72
CA ASP A 40 6.65 -9.14 -2.65
C ASP A 40 5.48 -10.01 -2.16
N ALA A 41 5.78 -11.21 -1.68
CA ALA A 41 4.79 -12.15 -1.16
C ALA A 41 5.37 -12.97 -0.01
N VAL A 42 4.87 -12.74 1.21
CA VAL A 42 5.44 -13.31 2.44
C VAL A 42 4.36 -13.96 3.30
N TRP A 43 4.70 -15.13 3.85
CA TRP A 43 3.90 -15.79 4.87
C TRP A 43 4.21 -15.23 6.26
N VAL A 44 3.18 -14.76 6.95
CA VAL A 44 3.25 -14.20 8.30
C VAL A 44 2.43 -15.06 9.25
N GLU A 45 3.01 -15.42 10.39
CA GLU A 45 2.29 -16.17 11.43
C GLU A 45 1.35 -15.26 12.21
N LEU A 46 0.11 -15.71 12.40
CA LEU A 46 -0.90 -14.92 13.09
C LEU A 46 -0.71 -14.98 14.60
N LYS A 47 -0.90 -13.84 15.25
CA LYS A 47 -0.98 -13.72 16.72
C LYS A 47 -2.43 -13.69 17.19
N ALA A 48 -2.66 -13.98 18.46
CA ALA A 48 -4.01 -14.22 19.01
C ALA A 48 -5.01 -13.05 18.93
N LYS A 49 -4.56 -11.80 18.70
CA LYS A 49 -5.43 -10.62 18.68
C LYS A 49 -5.23 -9.75 17.44
N GLU A 50 -3.99 -9.36 17.19
CA GLU A 50 -3.61 -8.62 15.99
C GLU A 50 -2.20 -9.01 15.56
N THR A 51 -1.97 -9.01 14.26
CA THR A 51 -0.68 -9.29 13.65
C THR A 51 -0.19 -8.03 12.99
N ARG A 52 0.99 -7.57 13.41
CA ARG A 52 1.65 -6.40 12.84
C ARG A 52 2.77 -6.87 11.91
N HIS A 53 2.67 -6.52 10.63
CA HIS A 53 3.70 -6.80 9.64
C HIS A 53 4.26 -5.49 9.12
N SER A 54 5.57 -5.28 9.27
CA SER A 54 6.22 -4.05 8.81
C SER A 54 7.15 -4.31 7.64
N PHE A 55 7.15 -3.39 6.68
CA PHE A 55 8.03 -3.39 5.52
C PHE A 55 8.48 -1.96 5.18
N ILE A 56 9.51 -1.84 4.35
CA ILE A 56 10.03 -0.55 3.89
C ILE A 56 9.38 -0.22 2.55
N ILE A 57 8.93 1.03 2.41
CA ILE A 57 8.37 1.55 1.16
C ILE A 57 9.50 1.85 0.18
N THR A 58 9.42 1.29 -1.02
CA THR A 58 10.40 1.49 -2.10
C THR A 58 9.82 2.36 -3.21
N ALA A 59 10.68 2.91 -4.08
CA ALA A 59 10.25 3.74 -5.20
C ALA A 59 9.33 2.99 -6.19
N ASP A 60 9.54 1.68 -6.39
CA ASP A 60 8.65 0.82 -7.20
C ASP A 60 7.19 0.76 -6.71
N MET A 61 6.91 1.21 -5.48
CA MET A 61 5.56 1.26 -4.92
C MET A 61 4.82 2.57 -5.22
N ALA A 62 5.49 3.56 -5.83
CA ALA A 62 4.87 4.81 -6.24
C ALA A 62 4.10 4.64 -7.57
N PRO A 63 2.95 5.32 -7.75
CA PRO A 63 2.27 6.21 -6.80
C PRO A 63 1.35 5.47 -5.81
N ASN A 64 1.11 4.17 -6.02
CA ASN A 64 0.31 3.34 -5.14
C ASN A 64 0.76 1.88 -5.16
N VAL A 65 0.58 1.21 -4.02
CA VAL A 65 0.72 -0.24 -3.89
C VAL A 65 -0.50 -0.78 -3.15
N TYR A 66 -0.95 -1.97 -3.52
CA TYR A 66 -2.04 -2.67 -2.87
C TYR A 66 -1.47 -3.76 -1.98
N ALA A 67 -1.85 -3.74 -0.71
CA ALA A 67 -1.59 -4.86 0.18
C ALA A 67 -2.75 -5.84 0.09
N HIS A 68 -2.51 -7.03 -0.45
CA HIS A 68 -3.44 -8.13 -0.46
C HIS A 68 -3.09 -9.10 0.67
N VAL A 69 -4.04 -9.32 1.58
CA VAL A 69 -3.87 -10.19 2.74
C VAL A 69 -4.86 -11.34 2.65
N THR A 70 -4.33 -12.55 2.56
CA THR A 70 -5.11 -13.79 2.63
C THR A 70 -4.82 -14.50 3.94
N LEU A 71 -5.81 -14.55 4.83
CA LEU A 71 -5.71 -15.24 6.11
C LEU A 71 -6.26 -16.66 5.97
N LEU A 72 -5.49 -17.65 6.41
CA LEU A 72 -5.85 -19.07 6.39
C LEU A 72 -5.82 -19.65 7.80
N GLN A 73 -6.97 -20.19 8.23
CA GLN A 73 -7.12 -20.83 9.52
C GLN A 73 -6.81 -22.35 9.45
N PRO A 74 -6.26 -22.95 10.52
CA PRO A 74 -6.07 -24.39 10.59
C PRO A 74 -7.40 -25.15 10.54
N HIS A 75 -7.52 -26.13 9.64
CA HIS A 75 -8.74 -26.93 9.47
C HIS A 75 -9.17 -27.69 10.74
N ALA A 76 -8.23 -28.03 11.62
CA ALA A 76 -8.47 -28.90 12.77
C ALA A 76 -9.09 -28.20 13.99
N LYS A 77 -9.29 -26.88 13.96
CA LYS A 77 -9.73 -26.11 15.13
C LYS A 77 -10.76 -25.04 14.75
N THR A 78 -12.05 -25.38 14.79
CA THR A 78 -13.15 -24.40 14.83
C THR A 78 -13.24 -23.78 16.23
N VAL A 79 -12.21 -23.02 16.61
CA VAL A 79 -12.21 -22.25 17.87
C VAL A 79 -13.08 -21.00 17.75
N ASN A 80 -13.35 -20.55 16.52
CA ASN A 80 -14.19 -19.41 16.21
C ASN A 80 -15.08 -19.71 14.98
N ASP A 81 -16.17 -18.96 14.83
CA ASP A 81 -17.10 -19.05 13.69
C ASP A 81 -16.64 -18.26 12.45
N LEU A 82 -15.35 -17.91 12.36
CA LEU A 82 -14.84 -17.17 11.21
C LEU A 82 -14.58 -18.13 10.03
N PRO A 83 -14.72 -17.66 8.78
CA PRO A 83 -14.40 -18.45 7.59
C PRO A 83 -12.97 -19.00 7.63
N ILE A 84 -12.78 -20.22 7.09
CA ILE A 84 -11.46 -20.87 7.01
C ILE A 84 -10.44 -20.04 6.22
N ARG A 85 -10.92 -19.24 5.27
CA ARG A 85 -10.13 -18.31 4.48
C ARG A 85 -10.80 -16.94 4.43
N LEU A 86 -10.03 -15.91 4.75
CA LEU A 86 -10.47 -14.52 4.72
C LEU A 86 -9.55 -13.71 3.80
N TYR A 87 -10.12 -12.78 3.06
CA TYR A 87 -9.40 -11.88 2.18
C TYR A 87 -9.61 -10.44 2.61
N GLY A 88 -8.55 -9.64 2.47
CA GLY A 88 -8.59 -8.21 2.57
C GLY A 88 -7.66 -7.60 1.53
N VAL A 89 -8.04 -6.45 0.99
CA VAL A 89 -7.16 -5.61 0.19
C VAL A 89 -7.28 -4.16 0.67
N ILE A 90 -6.16 -3.46 0.79
CA ILE A 90 -6.14 -2.02 1.00
C ILE A 90 -5.16 -1.32 0.06
N PRO A 91 -5.49 -0.14 -0.45
CA PRO A 91 -4.52 0.72 -1.12
C PRO A 91 -3.59 1.38 -0.10
N ILE A 92 -2.32 1.50 -0.46
CA ILE A 92 -1.29 2.23 0.27
C ILE A 92 -0.74 3.29 -0.70
N PRO A 93 -1.16 4.55 -0.57
CA PRO A 93 -0.65 5.61 -1.42
C PRO A 93 0.78 5.97 -1.01
N VAL A 94 1.64 6.02 -2.02
CA VAL A 94 3.07 6.29 -1.85
C VAL A 94 3.42 7.53 -2.65
N GLU A 95 4.05 8.49 -2.00
CA GLU A 95 4.55 9.71 -2.63
C GLU A 95 6.05 9.62 -2.82
N ASP A 96 6.48 9.90 -4.05
CA ASP A 96 7.89 10.06 -4.39
C ASP A 96 8.16 11.51 -4.73
N ALA A 97 8.85 12.22 -3.83
CA ALA A 97 9.25 13.61 -4.03
C ALA A 97 10.11 13.80 -5.29
N GLY A 98 10.84 12.75 -5.73
CA GLY A 98 11.63 12.77 -6.95
C GLY A 98 10.81 12.84 -8.25
N THR A 99 9.51 12.52 -8.18
CA THR A 99 8.58 12.62 -9.32
C THR A 99 7.76 13.90 -9.33
N HIS A 100 7.89 14.76 -8.30
CA HIS A 100 7.16 16.02 -8.25
C HIS A 100 7.80 17.03 -9.20
N LEU A 101 7.08 17.39 -10.25
CA LEU A 101 7.51 18.44 -11.18
C LEU A 101 6.96 19.78 -10.71
N GLU A 102 7.85 20.75 -10.48
CA GLU A 102 7.50 22.15 -10.25
C GLU A 102 7.68 22.92 -11.55
N PRO A 103 6.65 23.05 -12.41
CA PRO A 103 6.79 23.76 -13.67
C PRO A 103 7.02 25.26 -13.40
N VAL A 104 8.21 25.75 -13.76
CA VAL A 104 8.52 27.17 -13.72
C VAL A 104 7.93 27.83 -14.96
N VAL A 105 6.89 28.64 -14.75
CA VAL A 105 6.24 29.39 -15.83
C VAL A 105 6.95 30.73 -15.99
N ASN A 106 7.88 30.81 -16.93
CA ASN A 106 8.54 32.07 -17.27
C ASN A 106 7.68 32.85 -18.28
N LEU A 107 6.61 33.48 -17.80
CA LEU A 107 5.73 34.31 -18.62
C LEU A 107 5.88 35.81 -18.28
N PRO A 108 5.79 36.70 -19.29
CA PRO A 108 5.65 38.13 -19.04
C PRO A 108 4.31 38.42 -18.31
N LYS A 109 4.28 39.52 -17.56
CA LYS A 109 3.11 39.93 -16.73
C LYS A 109 1.83 40.19 -17.54
N GLU A 110 1.96 40.40 -18.86
CA GLU A 110 0.84 40.61 -19.79
C GLU A 110 1.14 39.89 -21.11
N ILE A 111 0.13 39.19 -21.64
CA ILE A 111 0.19 38.45 -22.91
C ILE A 111 -0.87 38.98 -23.86
N ALA A 112 -0.47 39.34 -25.08
CA ALA A 112 -1.41 39.72 -26.13
C ALA A 112 -2.09 38.47 -26.74
N PRO A 113 -3.38 38.54 -27.13
CA PRO A 113 -4.04 37.45 -27.83
C PRO A 113 -3.27 37.07 -29.10
N MET A 114 -3.11 35.78 -29.36
CA MET A 114 -2.38 35.22 -30.52
C MET A 114 -0.85 35.39 -30.53
N CYS A 115 -0.21 35.82 -29.44
CA CYS A 115 1.24 35.72 -29.34
C CYS A 115 1.65 34.24 -29.14
N PRO A 116 2.51 33.65 -30.00
CA PRO A 116 3.04 32.31 -29.76
C PRO A 116 3.81 32.34 -28.45
N SER A 117 3.36 31.57 -27.45
CA SER A 117 4.15 31.37 -26.24
C SER A 117 5.51 30.81 -26.67
N ALA A 118 6.60 31.46 -26.23
CA ALA A 118 7.95 31.04 -26.53
C ALA A 118 8.32 29.84 -25.65
N TRP A 119 7.75 28.67 -25.94
CA TRP A 119 8.20 27.38 -25.43
C TRP A 119 9.13 26.77 -26.46
N ARG A 120 10.43 26.98 -26.27
CA ARG A 120 11.50 26.16 -26.85
C ARG A 120 12.32 25.57 -25.72
#